data_AF-A0A6I9QGU3-F1
#
_entry.id   AF-A0A6I9QGU3-F1
#
_cell.length_a   1.000
_cell.length_b   1.000
_cell.length_c   1.000
_cell.angle_alpha   90.00
_cell.angle_beta   90.00
_cell.angle_gamma   90.00
#
_symmetry.space_group_name_H-M   'P 1'
#
loop_
_entity.id
_entity.type
_entity.pdbx_description
1 polymer ?
#
loop_
_entity_poly.entity_id
_entity_poly.type
_entity_poly.pdbx_seq_one_letter_code
_entity_poly.pdbx_strand_id
1 'polypeptide(L)'
;MESPGKMTKGNVGNTLRRFMRRKFILRPDKHIRVRIVSKPQPDGSEHMSAEDSPQLAAEGSDDANRGEGNRAECGIYISRRSRGVDFSSGVDSVEEVIDVHSDALSKESDLFRRLFEEMEKESQGEPPTIQIEASEENAFIRLLEFIDSSIVPSSSYEEIVDLLLASDEFQVRTCASECIDELVWKPNPELSCFKLCDKVHCASTRELLAKKAMNFVNNTMKENEDRNRLSIENELLQLPFSAIKAVFCIDSLEVESEDVLYDFMLYWARIHHPKPEDRYSAKELHLECLIRFTYLTHQKLEEALQCDFFYPESISKAVAEALLFQVGGTYHGGLASSNLFLERHYKRLPIVVTRLRFPEFDRCEVYFSLTEDELVKMYNLQLKRRETRDFQFGHQLFHLVASWNEDSGETCFGLSITAKARPLDDVVYTIRFLAKREVHDRAEFSEVGSDTLIPSSKSSAGSNDLIPGFWPEFFSCTCCYMIAGTLRLCVEITCKR
;
A
#
# COMPACT_ATOMS: atom_id res chain seq x y z
N MET A 1 -40.23 -4.49 15.57
CA MET A 1 -41.08 -3.40 15.05
C MET A 1 -40.78 -2.16 15.88
N GLU A 2 -39.72 -1.45 15.52
CA GLU A 2 -39.45 -0.07 15.91
C GLU A 2 -39.05 0.63 14.61
N SER A 3 -39.77 1.71 14.28
CA SER A 3 -39.59 2.48 13.06
C SER A 3 -38.33 3.36 13.16
N PRO A 4 -37.58 3.58 12.05
CA PRO A 4 -36.59 4.65 12.01
C PRO A 4 -37.31 6.00 12.11
N GLY A 5 -36.88 6.83 13.05
CA GLY A 5 -37.48 8.13 13.35
C GLY A 5 -37.44 9.07 12.13
N LYS A 6 -38.61 9.59 11.76
CA LYS A 6 -38.74 10.76 10.89
C LYS A 6 -37.97 11.92 11.52
N MET A 7 -36.87 12.35 10.90
CA MET A 7 -36.35 13.70 11.16
C MET A 7 -37.42 14.70 10.71
N THR A 8 -38.03 15.37 11.67
CA THR A 8 -39.01 16.43 11.45
C THR A 8 -38.30 17.66 10.85
N LYS A 9 -38.97 18.34 9.91
CA LYS A 9 -38.52 19.54 9.16
C LYS A 9 -37.95 20.71 10.00
N GLY A 10 -37.99 20.64 11.34
CA GLY A 10 -37.48 21.67 12.25
C GLY A 10 -36.07 21.43 12.79
N ASN A 11 -35.34 20.39 12.35
CA ASN A 11 -34.03 20.04 12.90
C ASN A 11 -32.81 20.39 12.03
N VAL A 12 -33.01 20.69 10.74
CA VAL A 12 -31.94 21.06 9.79
C VAL A 12 -31.47 22.49 10.12
N GLY A 13 -30.16 22.70 10.35
CA GLY A 13 -29.57 23.99 10.74
C GLY A 13 -29.55 24.31 12.24
N ASN A 14 -30.17 23.48 13.10
CA ASN A 14 -30.12 23.72 14.56
C ASN A 14 -28.72 23.49 15.15
N THR A 15 -27.89 22.66 14.51
CA THR A 15 -26.55 22.32 14.99
C THR A 15 -25.58 23.46 14.70
N LEU A 16 -25.63 24.01 13.48
CA LEU A 16 -24.88 25.22 13.10
C LEU A 16 -25.23 26.42 13.99
N ARG A 17 -26.52 26.64 14.27
CA ARG A 17 -26.96 27.70 15.21
C ARG A 17 -26.44 27.53 16.63
N ARG A 18 -26.23 26.29 17.10
CA ARG A 18 -25.59 26.03 18.40
C ARG A 18 -24.09 26.30 18.36
N PHE A 19 -23.41 25.91 17.28
CA PHE A 19 -22.00 26.21 17.07
C PHE A 19 -21.74 27.72 17.09
N MET A 20 -22.54 28.50 16.36
CA MET A 20 -22.47 29.98 16.34
C MET A 20 -22.62 30.67 17.71
N ARG A 21 -23.18 29.98 18.72
CA ARG A 21 -23.31 30.53 20.09
C ARG A 21 -22.08 30.29 20.97
N ARG A 22 -21.11 29.47 20.53
CA ARG A 22 -19.85 29.27 21.25
C ARG A 22 -18.91 30.44 20.94
N LYS A 23 -18.34 31.04 21.99
CA LYS A 23 -17.37 32.13 21.83
C LYS A 23 -16.06 31.57 21.28
N PHE A 24 -15.71 31.94 20.06
CA PHE A 24 -14.38 31.73 19.51
C PHE A 24 -13.33 32.47 20.36
N ILE A 25 -12.14 31.86 20.50
CA ILE A 25 -11.03 32.40 21.29
C ILE A 25 -10.40 33.62 20.59
N LEU A 26 -10.63 33.78 19.28
CA LEU A 26 -10.14 34.87 18.43
C LEU A 26 -11.33 35.63 17.78
N ARG A 27 -11.11 36.88 17.35
CA ARG A 27 -12.12 37.65 16.60
C ARG A 27 -12.15 37.17 15.13
N PRO A 28 -13.31 36.75 14.59
CA PRO A 28 -13.41 36.30 13.20
C PRO A 28 -13.10 37.44 12.22
N ASP A 29 -12.48 37.10 11.09
CA ASP A 29 -11.95 38.04 10.09
C ASP A 29 -12.71 37.97 8.75
N LYS A 30 -13.31 36.82 8.41
CA LYS A 30 -14.16 36.64 7.21
C LYS A 30 -15.42 35.82 7.53
N HIS A 31 -16.37 35.85 6.60
CA HIS A 31 -17.62 35.09 6.67
C HIS A 31 -17.68 34.06 5.55
N ILE A 32 -18.21 32.86 5.83
CA ILE A 32 -18.57 31.86 4.81
C ILE A 32 -20.09 31.66 4.86
N ARG A 33 -20.74 31.60 3.69
CA ARG A 33 -22.14 31.19 3.58
C ARG A 33 -22.21 29.68 3.40
N VAL A 34 -22.89 28.96 4.28
CA VAL A 34 -23.13 27.52 4.15
C VAL A 34 -24.58 27.29 3.74
N ARG A 35 -24.77 26.69 2.57
CA ARG A 35 -26.07 26.29 2.05
C ARG A 35 -26.27 24.80 2.29
N ILE A 36 -27.23 24.45 3.14
CA ILE A 36 -27.60 23.06 3.43
C ILE A 36 -28.75 22.65 2.52
N VAL A 37 -28.58 21.55 1.80
CA VAL A 37 -29.59 20.98 0.89
C VAL A 37 -29.98 19.57 1.32
N SER A 38 -31.25 19.20 1.14
CA SER A 38 -31.75 17.85 1.38
C SER A 38 -31.93 17.11 0.05
N LYS A 39 -31.52 15.84 -0.06
CA LYS A 39 -31.89 15.02 -1.22
C LYS A 39 -33.41 14.78 -1.26
N PRO A 40 -34.07 14.86 -2.43
CA PRO A 40 -35.45 14.42 -2.55
C PRO A 40 -35.51 12.92 -2.24
N GLN A 41 -36.47 12.51 -1.39
CA GLN A 41 -36.72 11.08 -1.19
C GLN A 41 -37.17 10.47 -2.53
N PRO A 42 -36.74 9.24 -2.87
CA PRO A 42 -37.34 8.54 -3.99
C PRO A 42 -38.81 8.28 -3.65
N ASP A 43 -39.71 9.02 -4.30
CA ASP A 43 -41.14 8.74 -4.22
C ASP A 43 -41.37 7.30 -4.70
N GLY A 44 -42.04 6.50 -3.88
CA GLY A 44 -42.27 5.07 -4.06
C GLY A 44 -43.23 4.71 -5.20
N SER A 45 -43.03 5.25 -6.39
CA SER A 45 -43.73 4.85 -7.61
C SER A 45 -42.75 4.46 -8.70
N GLU A 46 -42.12 3.29 -8.53
CA GLU A 46 -41.58 2.54 -9.66
C GLU A 46 -42.77 2.00 -10.48
N HIS A 47 -43.04 2.63 -11.62
CA HIS A 47 -43.64 1.94 -12.75
C HIS A 47 -42.53 1.60 -13.76
N MET A 48 -42.28 0.29 -13.85
CA MET A 48 -41.43 -0.42 -14.78
C MET A 48 -41.54 0.06 -16.23
N SER A 49 -40.37 0.23 -16.89
CA SER A 49 -40.00 -0.24 -18.26
C SER A 49 -38.56 0.27 -18.53
N ALA A 50 -37.52 -0.54 -18.31
CA ALA A 50 -36.92 -1.51 -19.24
C ALA A 50 -36.07 -0.87 -20.37
N GLU A 51 -34.77 -1.21 -20.32
CA GLU A 51 -33.75 -1.25 -21.38
C GLU A 51 -33.28 0.07 -22.02
N ASP A 52 -32.01 0.46 -21.76
CA ASP A 52 -30.97 0.22 -22.77
C ASP A 52 -29.54 0.24 -22.20
N SER A 53 -28.67 -0.49 -22.89
CA SER A 53 -27.33 -0.96 -22.51
C SER A 53 -26.23 0.15 -22.46
N PRO A 54 -25.06 -0.12 -21.85
CA PRO A 54 -24.01 0.87 -21.65
C PRO A 54 -23.11 1.03 -22.89
N GLN A 55 -22.89 2.28 -23.34
CA GLN A 55 -21.84 2.61 -24.31
C GLN A 55 -20.56 3.08 -23.61
N LEU A 56 -19.49 2.35 -23.88
CA LEU A 56 -18.09 2.67 -23.67
C LEU A 56 -17.66 3.86 -24.55
N ALA A 57 -16.92 4.83 -24.00
CA ALA A 57 -16.00 5.70 -24.71
C ALA A 57 -14.95 6.21 -23.68
N ALA A 58 -13.74 5.64 -23.64
CA ALA A 58 -12.56 6.03 -24.41
C ALA A 58 -11.97 7.39 -23.98
N GLU A 59 -10.78 7.33 -23.39
CA GLU A 59 -9.87 8.46 -23.21
C GLU A 59 -9.42 9.01 -24.57
N GLY A 60 -9.34 10.33 -24.70
CA GLY A 60 -8.78 11.03 -25.86
C GLY A 60 -8.63 12.52 -25.56
N SER A 61 -7.43 13.04 -25.81
CA SER A 61 -6.99 14.40 -25.52
C SER A 61 -7.47 15.45 -26.55
N ASP A 62 -7.16 16.70 -26.22
CA ASP A 62 -7.01 17.91 -27.06
C ASP A 62 -8.23 18.84 -27.23
N ASP A 63 -8.12 19.95 -26.48
CA ASP A 63 -8.17 21.36 -26.87
C ASP A 63 -9.34 21.96 -27.69
N ALA A 64 -9.74 23.14 -27.19
CA ALA A 64 -10.33 24.29 -27.88
C ALA A 64 -11.79 24.23 -28.43
N ASN A 65 -12.65 24.93 -27.68
CA ASN A 65 -13.53 26.04 -28.15
C ASN A 65 -15.06 25.79 -28.26
N ARG A 66 -15.76 26.27 -27.20
CA ARG A 66 -17.06 26.98 -27.13
C ARG A 66 -18.35 26.37 -27.69
N GLY A 67 -19.29 26.15 -26.77
CA GLY A 67 -20.74 26.30 -26.94
C GLY A 67 -21.40 26.60 -25.60
N GLU A 68 -22.11 27.72 -25.50
CA GLU A 68 -22.71 28.29 -24.29
C GLU A 68 -23.77 27.40 -23.63
N GLY A 69 -23.68 27.23 -22.32
CA GLY A 69 -24.73 26.64 -21.48
C GLY A 69 -24.16 26.10 -20.18
N ASN A 70 -24.50 26.74 -19.05
CA ASN A 70 -24.07 26.44 -17.66
C ASN A 70 -22.68 26.95 -17.26
N ARG A 71 -22.54 28.28 -17.17
CA ARG A 71 -21.59 28.88 -16.22
C ARG A 71 -22.06 28.53 -14.81
N ALA A 72 -21.28 27.74 -14.07
CA ALA A 72 -21.40 27.68 -12.62
C ALA A 72 -21.23 29.10 -12.06
N GLU A 73 -22.10 29.52 -11.15
CA GLU A 73 -21.97 30.80 -10.46
C GLU A 73 -20.62 30.85 -9.73
N CYS A 74 -19.81 31.89 -9.99
CA CYS A 74 -18.51 32.11 -9.35
C CYS A 74 -18.68 32.15 -7.82
N GLY A 75 -17.77 31.50 -7.07
CA GLY A 75 -17.73 31.56 -5.61
C GLY A 75 -18.54 30.49 -4.86
N ILE A 76 -19.06 29.47 -5.56
CA ILE A 76 -19.81 28.36 -4.94
C ILE A 76 -18.98 27.07 -4.98
N TYR A 77 -18.58 26.56 -3.82
CA TYR A 77 -18.08 25.19 -3.67
C TYR A 77 -19.24 24.25 -3.40
N ILE A 78 -19.43 23.24 -4.24
CA ILE A 78 -20.49 22.23 -4.10
C ILE A 78 -19.86 20.93 -3.59
N SER A 79 -20.26 20.50 -2.39
CA SER A 79 -19.85 19.21 -1.81
C SER A 79 -20.13 18.08 -2.78
N ARG A 80 -19.22 17.11 -2.87
CA ARG A 80 -19.37 15.95 -3.75
C ARG A 80 -20.64 15.16 -3.45
N ARG A 81 -21.02 15.04 -2.17
CA ARG A 81 -22.25 14.31 -1.77
C ARG A 81 -23.53 15.06 -2.13
N SER A 82 -23.41 16.35 -2.43
CA SER A 82 -24.51 17.21 -2.90
C SER A 82 -24.62 17.33 -4.43
N ARG A 83 -23.72 16.70 -5.22
CA ARG A 83 -23.81 16.69 -6.69
C ARG A 83 -24.96 15.81 -7.17
N GLY A 84 -25.77 16.31 -8.12
CA GLY A 84 -26.89 15.58 -8.74
C GLY A 84 -28.29 15.91 -8.19
N VAL A 85 -28.41 16.95 -7.36
CA VAL A 85 -29.71 17.51 -6.96
C VAL A 85 -30.08 18.62 -7.96
N ASP A 86 -31.25 18.58 -8.62
CA ASP A 86 -31.65 19.65 -9.55
C ASP A 86 -32.02 20.93 -8.80
N PHE A 87 -31.34 22.03 -9.14
CA PHE A 87 -31.30 23.28 -8.36
C PHE A 87 -32.25 24.39 -8.84
N SER A 88 -33.25 24.06 -9.65
CA SER A 88 -34.27 25.02 -10.08
C SER A 88 -35.34 25.22 -8.99
N SER A 89 -35.10 26.15 -8.06
CA SER A 89 -36.10 26.75 -7.16
C SER A 89 -36.90 25.80 -6.24
N GLY A 90 -36.25 24.88 -5.52
CA GLY A 90 -36.87 23.98 -4.55
C GLY A 90 -36.96 24.56 -3.12
N VAL A 91 -38.13 24.40 -2.48
CA VAL A 91 -38.60 25.04 -1.24
C VAL A 91 -37.91 24.56 0.07
N ASP A 92 -36.86 23.74 0.02
CA ASP A 92 -36.28 23.07 1.22
C ASP A 92 -34.75 23.26 1.37
N SER A 93 -34.17 24.42 1.02
CA SER A 93 -32.76 24.77 1.29
C SER A 93 -32.61 25.76 2.46
N VAL A 94 -31.71 25.48 3.40
CA VAL A 94 -31.38 26.38 4.53
C VAL A 94 -30.03 27.04 4.27
N GLU A 95 -29.98 28.37 4.30
CA GLU A 95 -28.73 29.13 4.21
C GLU A 95 -28.36 29.70 5.57
N GLU A 96 -27.14 29.45 6.03
CA GLU A 96 -26.59 30.04 7.25
C GLU A 96 -25.24 30.69 6.96
N VAL A 97 -24.97 31.85 7.53
CA VAL A 97 -23.67 32.53 7.42
C VAL A 97 -22.90 32.26 8.69
N ILE A 98 -21.68 31.72 8.54
CA ILE A 98 -20.79 31.34 9.63
C ILE A 98 -19.61 32.31 9.65
N ASP A 99 -19.32 32.82 10.83
CA ASP A 99 -18.11 33.59 11.10
C ASP A 99 -16.92 32.63 11.26
N VAL A 100 -15.85 32.85 10.48
CA VAL A 100 -14.70 31.94 10.46
C VAL A 100 -13.38 32.70 10.52
N HIS A 101 -12.31 31.96 10.86
CA HIS A 101 -10.94 32.44 10.79
C HIS A 101 -10.31 32.03 9.46
N SER A 102 -10.27 32.95 8.49
CA SER A 102 -9.81 32.67 7.13
C SER A 102 -8.34 32.22 7.09
N ASP A 103 -7.50 32.82 7.93
CA ASP A 103 -6.10 32.43 8.09
C ASP A 103 -5.95 30.99 8.62
N ALA A 104 -6.75 30.59 9.61
CA ALA A 104 -6.70 29.25 10.20
C ALA A 104 -7.16 28.19 9.19
N LEU A 105 -8.28 28.45 8.50
CA LEU A 105 -8.81 27.58 7.46
C LEU A 105 -7.86 27.43 6.26
N SER A 106 -7.27 28.54 5.79
CA SER A 106 -6.34 28.54 4.66
C SER A 106 -5.00 27.85 4.97
N LYS A 107 -4.59 27.89 6.24
CA LYS A 107 -3.37 27.21 6.70
C LYS A 107 -3.56 25.69 6.72
N GLU A 108 -4.71 25.22 7.19
CA GLU A 108 -4.99 23.79 7.34
C GLU A 108 -5.54 23.13 6.06
N SER A 109 -6.02 23.93 5.08
CA SER A 109 -6.58 23.42 3.82
C SER A 109 -6.22 24.28 2.61
N ASP A 110 -5.63 23.62 1.61
CA ASP A 110 -5.39 24.22 0.29
C ASP A 110 -6.69 24.55 -0.47
N LEU A 111 -7.82 23.92 -0.10
CA LEU A 111 -9.12 24.21 -0.70
C LEU A 111 -9.65 25.53 -0.16
N PHE A 112 -9.64 25.73 1.16
CA PHE A 112 -10.06 27.00 1.76
C PHE A 112 -9.14 28.14 1.32
N ARG A 113 -7.82 27.92 1.25
CA ARG A 113 -6.88 28.93 0.74
C ARG A 113 -7.28 29.42 -0.66
N ARG A 114 -7.53 28.49 -1.59
CA ARG A 114 -7.95 28.82 -2.96
C ARG A 114 -9.28 29.56 -2.99
N LEU A 115 -10.26 29.08 -2.21
CA LEU A 115 -11.59 29.67 -2.10
C LEU A 115 -11.54 31.14 -1.62
N PHE A 116 -10.65 31.45 -0.67
CA PHE A 116 -10.46 32.82 -0.19
C PHE A 116 -9.60 33.68 -1.12
N GLU A 117 -8.59 33.11 -1.80
CA GLU A 117 -7.77 33.81 -2.80
C GLU A 117 -8.55 34.19 -4.06
N GLU A 118 -9.50 33.35 -4.50
CA GLU A 118 -10.39 33.65 -5.63
C GLU A 118 -11.31 34.82 -5.31
N MET A 119 -11.79 34.91 -4.07
CA MET A 119 -12.61 36.03 -3.59
C MET A 119 -11.83 37.36 -3.52
N GLU A 120 -10.55 37.34 -3.10
CA GLU A 120 -9.74 38.57 -3.05
C GLU A 120 -9.49 39.20 -4.43
N LYS A 121 -9.60 38.40 -5.50
CA LYS A 121 -9.47 38.87 -6.89
C LYS A 121 -10.77 39.45 -7.44
N GLU A 122 -11.92 38.96 -6.97
CA GLU A 122 -13.26 39.35 -7.44
C GLU A 122 -13.93 40.19 -6.36
N SER A 123 -13.69 41.51 -6.39
CA SER A 123 -14.26 42.50 -5.46
C SER A 123 -15.79 42.66 -5.60
N GLN A 124 -16.54 41.62 -5.20
CA GLN A 124 -17.96 41.66 -4.90
C GLN A 124 -18.09 41.15 -3.45
N GLY A 125 -18.58 42.00 -2.55
CA GLY A 125 -18.56 41.76 -1.09
C GLY A 125 -19.48 40.64 -0.58
N GLU A 126 -19.71 39.59 -1.34
CA GLU A 126 -20.45 38.41 -0.91
C GLU A 126 -19.53 37.34 -0.30
N PRO A 127 -19.94 36.71 0.82
CA PRO A 127 -19.18 35.61 1.41
C PRO A 127 -19.15 34.40 0.46
N PRO A 128 -18.02 33.67 0.36
CA PRO A 128 -17.96 32.46 -0.42
C PRO A 128 -19.01 31.45 0.07
N THR A 129 -19.65 30.77 -0.88
CA THR A 129 -20.75 29.86 -0.57
C THR A 129 -20.27 28.42 -0.64
N ILE A 130 -20.44 27.68 0.44
CA ILE A 130 -20.18 26.24 0.52
C ILE A 130 -21.52 25.54 0.62
N GLN A 131 -21.80 24.65 -0.32
CA GLN A 131 -23.01 23.86 -0.33
C GLN A 131 -22.72 22.45 0.17
N ILE A 132 -23.47 22.01 1.19
CA ILE A 132 -23.34 20.67 1.80
C ILE A 132 -24.71 19.99 1.89
N GLU A 133 -24.72 18.66 1.95
CA GLU A 133 -25.94 17.90 2.21
C GLU A 133 -26.32 17.97 3.71
N ALA A 134 -27.62 17.92 4.03
CA ALA A 134 -28.10 17.93 5.41
C ALA A 134 -27.49 16.83 6.30
N SER A 135 -27.15 15.67 5.72
CA SER A 135 -26.45 14.60 6.43
C SER A 135 -24.99 14.94 6.78
N GLU A 136 -24.38 15.91 6.09
CA GLU A 136 -22.99 16.32 6.29
C GLU A 136 -22.84 17.46 7.32
N GLU A 137 -23.95 18.10 7.71
CA GLU A 137 -23.95 19.29 8.60
C GLU A 137 -23.10 19.04 9.85
N ASN A 138 -23.30 17.91 10.53
CA ASN A 138 -22.58 17.60 11.76
C ASN A 138 -21.08 17.39 11.50
N ALA A 139 -20.71 16.64 10.46
CA ALA A 139 -19.31 16.38 10.13
C ALA A 139 -18.57 17.67 9.76
N PHE A 140 -19.23 18.57 9.02
CA PHE A 140 -18.67 19.87 8.64
C PHE A 140 -18.45 20.78 9.85
N ILE A 141 -19.41 20.88 10.77
CA ILE A 141 -19.23 21.65 12.02
C ILE A 141 -18.05 21.10 12.81
N ARG A 142 -17.92 19.78 12.91
CA ARG A 142 -16.84 19.12 13.65
C ARG A 142 -15.48 19.37 13.04
N LEU A 143 -15.41 19.46 11.71
CA LEU A 143 -14.21 19.88 11.00
C LEU A 143 -13.82 21.31 11.36
N LEU A 144 -14.77 22.24 11.40
CA LEU A 144 -14.51 23.62 11.82
C LEU A 144 -14.05 23.69 13.29
N GLU A 145 -14.71 22.95 14.19
CA GLU A 145 -14.28 22.81 15.59
C GLU A 145 -12.85 22.29 15.70
N PHE A 146 -12.47 21.31 14.86
CA PHE A 146 -11.11 20.79 14.82
C PHE A 146 -10.09 21.84 14.37
N ILE A 147 -10.39 22.61 13.33
CA ILE A 147 -9.47 23.64 12.83
C ILE A 147 -9.24 24.74 13.89
N ASP A 148 -10.27 25.08 14.67
CA ASP A 148 -10.17 26.10 15.71
C ASP A 148 -9.51 25.60 17.01
N SER A 149 -9.73 24.34 17.38
CA SER A 149 -9.29 23.78 18.68
C SER A 149 -8.16 22.77 18.59
N SER A 150 -7.84 22.27 17.40
CA SER A 150 -6.90 21.18 17.11
C SER A 150 -7.13 19.91 17.93
N ILE A 151 -8.39 19.62 18.28
CA ILE A 151 -8.77 18.45 19.06
C ILE A 151 -9.85 17.69 18.30
N VAL A 152 -9.61 16.43 17.97
CA VAL A 152 -10.68 15.51 17.58
C VAL A 152 -11.50 15.20 18.83
N PRO A 153 -12.77 15.63 18.92
CA PRO A 153 -13.50 15.44 20.15
C PRO A 153 -13.95 13.97 20.21
N SER A 154 -13.92 13.35 21.39
CA SER A 154 -14.31 11.95 21.59
C SER A 154 -15.71 11.70 21.02
N SER A 155 -15.77 10.88 19.97
CA SER A 155 -16.95 10.67 19.12
C SER A 155 -17.22 9.17 18.95
N SER A 156 -18.42 8.83 18.50
CA SER A 156 -18.74 7.45 18.07
C SER A 156 -17.92 7.06 16.84
N TYR A 157 -17.82 5.76 16.55
CA TYR A 157 -17.07 5.28 15.38
C TYR A 157 -17.58 5.90 14.06
N GLU A 158 -18.91 5.94 13.88
CA GLU A 158 -19.56 6.52 12.70
C GLU A 158 -19.26 8.01 12.55
N GLU A 159 -19.28 8.76 13.66
CA GLU A 159 -18.96 10.19 13.67
C GLU A 159 -17.50 10.45 13.26
N ILE A 160 -16.56 9.59 13.66
CA ILE A 160 -15.14 9.70 13.25
C ILE A 160 -15.00 9.37 11.76
N VAL A 161 -15.75 8.38 11.25
CA VAL A 161 -15.78 8.07 9.81
C VAL A 161 -16.32 9.26 9.01
N ASP A 162 -17.41 9.87 9.44
CA ASP A 162 -17.98 11.04 8.74
C ASP A 162 -17.02 12.24 8.78
N LEU A 163 -16.33 12.46 9.91
CA LEU A 163 -15.29 13.47 10.03
C LEU A 163 -14.06 13.18 9.15
N LEU A 164 -13.65 11.91 9.04
CA LEU A 164 -12.57 11.50 8.11
C LEU A 164 -12.96 11.81 6.66
N LEU A 165 -14.19 11.49 6.26
CA LEU A 165 -14.64 11.73 4.88
C LEU A 165 -14.81 13.22 4.59
N ALA A 166 -15.28 14.02 5.56
CA ALA A 166 -15.33 15.47 5.45
C ALA A 166 -13.92 16.08 5.37
N SER A 167 -13.00 15.66 6.26
CA SER A 167 -11.61 16.16 6.24
C SER A 167 -10.87 15.79 4.96
N ASP A 168 -11.12 14.62 4.38
CA ASP A 168 -10.59 14.23 3.07
C ASP A 168 -11.12 15.13 1.94
N GLU A 169 -12.44 15.39 1.93
CA GLU A 169 -13.07 16.25 0.94
C GLU A 169 -12.57 17.70 1.01
N PHE A 170 -12.52 18.26 2.22
CA PHE A 170 -12.05 19.62 2.48
C PHE A 170 -10.51 19.72 2.61
N GLN A 171 -9.78 18.63 2.35
CA GLN A 171 -8.31 18.57 2.31
C GLN A 171 -7.59 19.00 3.61
N VAL A 172 -8.21 18.74 4.76
CA VAL A 172 -7.64 19.01 6.09
C VAL A 172 -6.85 17.79 6.56
N ARG A 173 -5.58 17.71 6.14
CA ARG A 173 -4.74 16.49 6.32
C ARG A 173 -4.50 16.12 7.78
N THR A 174 -4.34 17.12 8.65
CA THR A 174 -4.10 16.95 10.09
C THR A 174 -5.29 16.26 10.75
N CYS A 175 -6.50 16.75 10.49
CA CYS A 175 -7.75 16.15 10.95
C CYS A 175 -7.89 14.71 10.44
N ALA A 176 -7.65 14.48 9.15
CA ALA A 176 -7.73 13.15 8.55
C ALA A 176 -6.75 12.17 9.23
N SER A 177 -5.52 12.61 9.51
CA SER A 177 -4.51 11.78 10.19
C SER A 177 -4.94 11.39 11.60
N GLU A 178 -5.48 12.32 12.39
CA GLU A 178 -5.96 12.03 13.75
C GLU A 178 -7.19 11.12 13.74
N CYS A 179 -8.12 11.32 12.80
CA CYS A 179 -9.25 10.40 12.63
C CYS A 179 -8.78 8.99 12.29
N ILE A 180 -7.78 8.85 11.41
CA ILE A 180 -7.19 7.55 11.08
C ILE A 180 -6.57 6.90 12.33
N ASP A 181 -5.83 7.65 13.15
CA ASP A 181 -5.27 7.12 14.39
C ASP A 181 -6.37 6.57 15.30
N GLU A 182 -7.41 7.36 15.56
CA GLU A 182 -8.56 6.95 16.37
C GLU A 182 -9.27 5.69 15.81
N LEU A 183 -9.50 5.63 14.49
CA LEU A 183 -10.20 4.50 13.85
C LEU A 183 -9.38 3.21 13.89
N VAL A 184 -8.06 3.30 13.74
CA VAL A 184 -7.16 2.15 13.79
C VAL A 184 -7.12 1.55 15.20
N TRP A 185 -7.20 2.37 16.24
CA TRP A 185 -7.24 1.91 17.64
C TRP A 185 -8.62 1.42 18.10
N LYS A 186 -9.69 1.74 17.39
CA LYS A 186 -11.07 1.31 17.69
C LYS A 186 -11.63 0.43 16.56
N PRO A 187 -11.16 -0.82 16.36
CA PRO A 187 -11.60 -1.64 15.23
C PRO A 187 -13.12 -1.90 15.26
N ASN A 188 -13.78 -1.68 14.12
CA ASN A 188 -15.19 -2.00 13.89
C ASN A 188 -15.30 -3.00 12.72
N PRO A 189 -15.98 -4.16 12.88
CA PRO A 189 -16.10 -5.18 11.84
C PRO A 189 -16.96 -4.74 10.64
N GLU A 190 -17.97 -3.91 10.85
CA GLU A 190 -18.87 -3.47 9.77
C GLU A 190 -18.18 -2.45 8.86
N LEU A 191 -17.43 -1.52 9.46
CA LEU A 191 -16.78 -0.38 8.82
C LEU A 191 -15.25 -0.44 8.90
N SER A 192 -14.66 -1.63 8.70
CA SER A 192 -13.20 -1.82 8.73
C SER A 192 -12.42 -0.73 7.99
N CYS A 193 -11.28 -0.30 8.54
CA CYS A 193 -10.40 0.71 7.96
C CYS A 193 -10.08 0.45 6.48
N PHE A 194 -10.02 -0.83 6.08
CA PHE A 194 -9.79 -1.21 4.68
C PHE A 194 -10.99 -0.90 3.77
N LYS A 195 -12.23 -1.07 4.24
CA LYS A 195 -13.44 -0.66 3.48
C LYS A 195 -13.54 0.85 3.34
N LEU A 196 -12.98 1.60 4.28
CA LEU A 196 -12.94 3.07 4.22
C LEU A 196 -11.96 3.58 3.15
N CYS A 197 -10.93 2.82 2.78
CA CYS A 197 -9.99 3.19 1.72
C CYS A 197 -10.70 3.52 0.38
N ASP A 198 -11.83 2.88 0.12
CA ASP A 198 -12.62 3.07 -1.11
C ASP A 198 -13.46 4.34 -1.08
N LYS A 199 -13.84 4.77 0.14
CA LYS A 199 -14.65 5.97 0.37
C LYS A 199 -13.78 7.23 0.44
N VAL A 200 -12.51 7.09 0.81
CA VAL A 200 -11.53 8.17 0.87
C VAL A 200 -11.05 8.51 -0.54
N HIS A 201 -11.11 9.77 -0.94
CA HIS A 201 -10.75 10.25 -2.26
C HIS A 201 -9.29 10.64 -2.40
N CYS A 202 -8.69 11.30 -1.40
CA CYS A 202 -7.31 11.74 -1.49
C CYS A 202 -6.35 10.54 -1.45
N ALA A 203 -5.45 10.44 -2.44
CA ALA A 203 -4.50 9.34 -2.53
C ALA A 203 -3.59 9.25 -1.30
N SER A 204 -3.11 10.39 -0.79
CA SER A 204 -2.25 10.42 0.40
C SER A 204 -2.97 9.99 1.67
N THR A 205 -4.26 10.35 1.82
CA THR A 205 -5.08 9.92 2.96
C THR A 205 -5.36 8.43 2.90
N ARG A 206 -5.66 7.91 1.70
CA ARG A 206 -5.87 6.48 1.46
C ARG A 206 -4.61 5.66 1.78
N GLU A 207 -3.45 6.13 1.34
CA GLU A 207 -2.16 5.50 1.64
C GLU A 207 -1.88 5.50 3.14
N LEU A 208 -2.10 6.64 3.82
CA LEU A 208 -1.91 6.76 5.26
C LEU A 208 -2.82 5.82 6.05
N LEU A 209 -4.11 5.76 5.70
CA LEU A 209 -5.10 4.88 6.32
C LEU A 209 -4.71 3.41 6.16
N ALA A 210 -4.41 2.99 4.93
CA ALA A 210 -4.03 1.62 4.64
C ALA A 210 -2.71 1.25 5.36
N LYS A 211 -1.71 2.15 5.37
CA LYS A 211 -0.45 1.94 6.10
C LYS A 211 -0.67 1.79 7.61
N LYS A 212 -1.45 2.67 8.24
CA LYS A 212 -1.71 2.61 9.69
C LYS A 212 -2.54 1.39 10.06
N ALA A 213 -3.57 1.05 9.29
CA ALA A 213 -4.36 -0.16 9.48
C ALA A 213 -3.48 -1.42 9.38
N MET A 214 -2.57 -1.47 8.40
CA MET A 214 -1.69 -2.61 8.24
C MET A 214 -0.62 -2.70 9.33
N ASN A 215 -0.10 -1.57 9.81
CA ASN A 215 0.82 -1.56 10.95
C ASN A 215 0.13 -2.08 12.21
N PHE A 216 -1.13 -1.70 12.45
CA PHE A 216 -1.91 -2.23 13.56
C PHE A 216 -2.08 -3.75 13.44
N VAL A 217 -2.45 -4.24 12.25
CA VAL A 217 -2.51 -5.68 11.94
C VAL A 217 -1.17 -6.38 12.20
N ASN A 218 -0.07 -5.84 11.69
CA ASN A 218 1.26 -6.42 11.85
C ASN A 218 1.74 -6.42 13.32
N ASN A 219 1.41 -5.37 14.07
CA ASN A 219 1.72 -5.30 15.50
C ASN A 219 0.89 -6.31 16.31
N THR A 220 -0.41 -6.43 16.01
CA THR A 220 -1.27 -7.47 16.64
C THR A 220 -0.87 -8.89 16.24
N MET A 221 -0.28 -9.08 15.05
CA MET A 221 0.34 -10.35 14.62
C MET A 221 1.62 -10.67 15.42
N LYS A 222 2.50 -9.68 15.65
CA LYS A 222 3.75 -9.85 16.41
C LYS A 222 3.50 -10.16 17.89
N GLU A 223 2.41 -9.66 18.47
CA GLU A 223 2.06 -9.92 19.87
C GLU A 223 1.42 -11.30 20.10
N ASN A 224 0.92 -11.98 19.06
CA ASN A 224 0.15 -13.24 19.19
C ASN A 224 0.47 -14.24 18.05
N GLU A 225 1.70 -14.76 18.02
CA GLU A 225 2.30 -15.49 16.88
C GLU A 225 1.51 -16.72 16.37
N ASP A 226 0.74 -17.43 17.22
CA ASP A 226 0.17 -18.74 16.83
C ASP A 226 -1.37 -18.79 16.67
N ARG A 227 -2.12 -17.83 17.24
CA ARG A 227 -3.61 -17.91 17.27
C ARG A 227 -4.32 -16.94 16.33
N ASN A 228 -3.68 -15.84 15.93
CA ASN A 228 -4.33 -14.73 15.21
C ASN A 228 -4.10 -14.71 13.69
N ARG A 229 -3.10 -15.43 13.17
CA ARG A 229 -2.79 -15.41 11.72
C ARG A 229 -3.99 -15.85 10.88
N LEU A 230 -4.66 -16.94 11.28
CA LEU A 230 -5.86 -17.47 10.62
C LEU A 230 -7.07 -16.52 10.73
N SER A 231 -7.21 -15.79 11.85
CA SER A 231 -8.32 -14.86 12.07
C SER A 231 -8.20 -13.63 11.18
N ILE A 232 -6.97 -13.09 11.04
CA ILE A 232 -6.72 -11.91 10.20
C ILE A 232 -6.69 -12.27 8.72
N GLU A 233 -6.13 -13.44 8.35
CA GLU A 233 -6.27 -13.98 7.00
C GLU A 233 -7.76 -14.09 6.64
N ASN A 234 -8.62 -14.59 7.54
CA ASN A 234 -10.06 -14.65 7.31
C ASN A 234 -10.72 -13.26 7.18
N GLU A 235 -10.33 -12.27 7.97
CA GLU A 235 -10.86 -10.90 7.85
C GLU A 235 -10.45 -10.23 6.55
N LEU A 236 -9.17 -10.35 6.16
CA LEU A 236 -8.66 -9.86 4.88
C LEU A 236 -9.39 -10.51 3.70
N LEU A 237 -9.73 -11.80 3.82
CA LEU A 237 -10.47 -12.52 2.78
C LEU A 237 -11.91 -12.03 2.62
N GLN A 238 -12.51 -11.37 3.61
CA GLN A 238 -13.86 -10.78 3.50
C GLN A 238 -13.86 -9.37 2.90
N LEU A 239 -12.69 -8.80 2.60
CA LEU A 239 -12.60 -7.44 2.07
C LEU A 239 -13.04 -7.37 0.60
N PRO A 240 -13.70 -6.27 0.18
CA PRO A 240 -13.99 -6.01 -1.23
C PRO A 240 -12.69 -5.77 -2.02
N PHE A 241 -12.76 -5.95 -3.35
CA PHE A 241 -11.59 -5.84 -4.23
C PHE A 241 -10.85 -4.51 -4.08
N SER A 242 -11.60 -3.41 -3.96
CA SER A 242 -11.08 -2.05 -3.89
C SER A 242 -10.20 -1.84 -2.63
N ALA A 243 -10.60 -2.44 -1.51
CA ALA A 243 -9.81 -2.49 -0.28
C ALA A 243 -8.53 -3.34 -0.44
N ILE A 244 -8.63 -4.52 -1.07
CA ILE A 244 -7.47 -5.37 -1.39
C ILE A 244 -6.49 -4.64 -2.30
N LYS A 245 -6.99 -3.98 -3.35
CA LYS A 245 -6.19 -3.18 -4.27
C LYS A 245 -5.44 -2.08 -3.54
N ALA A 246 -6.08 -1.35 -2.63
CA ALA A 246 -5.42 -0.30 -1.85
C ALA A 246 -4.26 -0.84 -1.01
N VAL A 247 -4.45 -1.98 -0.34
CA VAL A 247 -3.40 -2.63 0.47
C VAL A 247 -2.25 -3.11 -0.41
N PHE A 248 -2.55 -3.79 -1.50
CA PHE A 248 -1.54 -4.40 -2.37
C PHE A 248 -0.86 -3.39 -3.29
N CYS A 249 -1.34 -2.15 -3.43
CA CYS A 249 -0.59 -1.09 -4.09
C CYS A 249 0.55 -0.49 -3.24
N ILE A 250 0.65 -0.81 -1.95
CA ILE A 250 1.63 -0.19 -1.05
C ILE A 250 3.00 -0.86 -1.13
N ASP A 251 4.03 -0.12 -1.52
CA ASP A 251 5.42 -0.61 -1.58
C ASP A 251 6.00 -0.95 -0.20
N SER A 252 5.64 -0.17 0.82
CA SER A 252 6.12 -0.34 2.20
C SER A 252 5.47 -1.50 2.98
N LEU A 253 4.69 -2.34 2.31
CA LEU A 253 4.00 -3.47 2.94
C LEU A 253 5.00 -4.56 3.35
N GLU A 254 5.10 -4.85 4.65
CA GLU A 254 5.95 -5.92 5.18
C GLU A 254 5.30 -7.29 4.94
N VAL A 255 5.86 -8.10 4.04
CA VAL A 255 5.29 -9.41 3.64
C VAL A 255 6.37 -10.49 3.62
N GLU A 256 6.00 -11.76 3.78
CA GLU A 256 6.99 -12.86 3.79
C GLU A 256 7.71 -12.99 2.44
N SER A 257 6.95 -12.99 1.34
CA SER A 257 7.42 -13.01 -0.04
C SER A 257 6.28 -12.64 -0.99
N GLU A 258 6.61 -12.30 -2.24
CA GLU A 258 5.59 -12.08 -3.27
C GLU A 258 4.79 -13.37 -3.58
N ASP A 259 5.39 -14.55 -3.43
CA ASP A 259 4.72 -15.84 -3.60
C ASP A 259 3.52 -15.99 -2.64
N VAL A 260 3.66 -15.53 -1.39
CA VAL A 260 2.56 -15.54 -0.40
C VAL A 260 1.44 -14.61 -0.83
N LEU A 261 1.77 -13.46 -1.42
CA LEU A 261 0.79 -12.51 -1.94
C LEU A 261 0.06 -13.08 -3.16
N TYR A 262 0.78 -13.76 -4.05
CA TYR A 262 0.20 -14.47 -5.18
C TYR A 262 -0.80 -15.53 -4.71
N ASP A 263 -0.42 -16.38 -3.76
CA ASP A 263 -1.28 -17.43 -3.23
C ASP A 263 -2.52 -16.85 -2.52
N PHE A 264 -2.33 -15.79 -1.73
CA PHE A 264 -3.43 -15.07 -1.10
C PHE A 264 -4.40 -14.50 -2.15
N MET A 265 -3.90 -13.83 -3.18
CA MET A 265 -4.73 -13.19 -4.21
C MET A 265 -5.56 -14.21 -4.97
N LEU A 266 -4.97 -15.36 -5.32
CA LEU A 266 -5.70 -16.45 -5.95
C LEU A 266 -6.73 -17.08 -5.01
N TYR A 267 -6.40 -17.21 -3.72
CA TYR A 267 -7.34 -17.73 -2.74
C TYR A 267 -8.53 -16.78 -2.53
N TRP A 268 -8.27 -15.47 -2.44
CA TRP A 268 -9.28 -14.43 -2.41
C TRP A 268 -10.18 -14.49 -3.66
N ALA A 269 -9.59 -14.56 -4.86
CA ALA A 269 -10.35 -14.65 -6.11
C ALA A 269 -11.26 -15.89 -6.17
N ARG A 270 -10.80 -17.03 -5.65
CA ARG A 270 -11.61 -18.27 -5.57
C ARG A 270 -12.78 -18.16 -4.59
N ILE A 271 -12.65 -17.40 -3.52
CA ILE A 271 -13.72 -17.19 -2.53
C ILE A 271 -14.80 -16.25 -3.10
N HIS A 272 -14.38 -15.15 -3.74
CA HIS A 272 -15.31 -14.14 -4.27
C HIS A 272 -15.87 -14.49 -5.65
N HIS A 273 -15.15 -15.29 -6.44
CA HIS A 273 -15.57 -15.77 -7.76
C HIS A 273 -15.43 -17.30 -7.87
N PRO A 274 -16.27 -18.07 -7.12
CA PRO A 274 -16.13 -19.52 -7.02
C PRO A 274 -16.55 -20.26 -8.29
N LYS A 275 -17.50 -19.71 -9.06
CA LYS A 275 -18.00 -20.36 -10.27
C LYS A 275 -17.07 -20.09 -11.45
N PRO A 276 -16.89 -21.06 -12.36
CA PRO A 276 -16.08 -20.86 -13.57
C PRO A 276 -16.60 -19.74 -14.46
N GLU A 277 -17.92 -19.49 -14.45
CA GLU A 277 -18.58 -18.39 -15.17
C GLU A 277 -18.16 -17.02 -14.63
N ASP A 278 -18.02 -16.88 -13.31
CA ASP A 278 -17.63 -15.64 -12.63
C ASP A 278 -16.14 -15.30 -12.81
N ARG A 279 -15.34 -16.22 -13.39
CA ARG A 279 -13.91 -16.00 -13.64
C ARG A 279 -13.66 -14.93 -14.68
N TYR A 280 -14.59 -14.69 -15.59
CA TYR A 280 -14.49 -13.57 -16.53
C TYR A 280 -14.53 -12.24 -15.76
N SER A 281 -15.49 -12.07 -14.84
CA SER A 281 -15.56 -10.90 -13.97
C SER A 281 -14.33 -10.76 -13.06
N ALA A 282 -13.75 -11.87 -12.60
CA ALA A 282 -12.50 -11.83 -11.84
C ALA A 282 -11.31 -11.33 -12.69
N LYS A 283 -11.24 -11.67 -13.98
CA LYS A 283 -10.21 -11.18 -14.90
C LYS A 283 -10.30 -9.68 -15.14
N GLU A 284 -11.51 -9.11 -15.15
CA GLU A 284 -11.71 -7.65 -15.27
C GLU A 284 -11.16 -6.86 -14.08
N LEU A 285 -10.91 -7.52 -12.94
CA LEU A 285 -10.27 -6.90 -11.78
C LEU A 285 -8.77 -6.65 -11.98
N HIS A 286 -8.16 -7.24 -13.01
CA HIS A 286 -6.73 -7.12 -13.31
C HIS A 286 -5.83 -7.42 -12.09
N LEU A 287 -6.11 -8.55 -11.42
CA LEU A 287 -5.38 -8.99 -10.24
C LEU A 287 -3.87 -9.14 -10.51
N GLU A 288 -3.49 -9.44 -11.75
CA GLU A 288 -2.10 -9.50 -12.20
C GLU A 288 -1.35 -8.18 -12.00
N CYS A 289 -2.03 -7.02 -12.03
CA CYS A 289 -1.38 -5.72 -11.83
C CYS A 289 -1.01 -5.47 -10.36
N LEU A 290 -1.53 -6.25 -9.42
CA LEU A 290 -1.25 -6.12 -7.98
C LEU A 290 -0.05 -6.98 -7.54
N ILE A 291 0.39 -7.90 -8.42
CA ILE A 291 1.43 -8.89 -8.14
C ILE A 291 2.71 -8.51 -8.90
N ARG A 292 3.84 -8.51 -8.20
CA ARG A 292 5.14 -8.19 -8.80
C ARG A 292 5.80 -9.45 -9.33
N PHE A 293 5.43 -9.86 -10.54
CA PHE A 293 5.91 -11.08 -11.18
C PHE A 293 7.45 -11.20 -11.22
N THR A 294 8.15 -10.07 -11.34
CA THR A 294 9.62 -9.96 -11.25
C THR A 294 10.21 -10.62 -10.01
N TYR A 295 9.47 -10.58 -8.89
CA TYR A 295 9.88 -11.14 -7.62
C TYR A 295 9.26 -12.51 -7.32
N LEU A 296 8.44 -13.10 -8.19
CA LEU A 296 7.93 -14.47 -8.01
C LEU A 296 9.00 -15.53 -8.28
N THR A 297 8.89 -16.69 -7.61
CA THR A 297 9.73 -17.85 -7.95
C THR A 297 9.40 -18.42 -9.33
N HIS A 298 10.36 -19.09 -9.96
CA HIS A 298 10.15 -19.75 -11.27
C HIS A 298 8.96 -20.71 -11.24
N GLN A 299 8.78 -21.46 -10.15
CA GLN A 299 7.62 -22.33 -9.98
C GLN A 299 6.31 -21.54 -10.00
N LYS A 300 6.24 -20.39 -9.30
CA LYS A 300 5.05 -19.54 -9.31
C LYS A 300 4.80 -18.87 -10.65
N LEU A 301 5.85 -18.53 -11.40
CA LEU A 301 5.73 -18.03 -12.77
C LEU A 301 5.13 -19.11 -13.71
N GLU A 302 5.56 -20.36 -13.57
CA GLU A 302 4.96 -21.50 -14.30
C GLU A 302 3.50 -21.73 -13.90
N GLU A 303 3.19 -21.69 -12.60
CA GLU A 303 1.81 -21.79 -12.08
C GLU A 303 0.93 -20.64 -12.61
N ALA A 304 1.47 -19.43 -12.75
CA ALA A 304 0.74 -18.28 -13.27
C ALA A 304 0.34 -18.43 -14.73
N LEU A 305 1.19 -19.04 -15.56
CA LEU A 305 0.86 -19.32 -16.97
C LEU A 305 -0.32 -20.28 -17.12
N GLN A 306 -0.56 -21.12 -16.12
CA GLN A 306 -1.67 -22.09 -16.09
C GLN A 306 -2.90 -21.57 -15.32
N CYS A 307 -2.87 -20.32 -14.84
CA CYS A 307 -3.92 -19.79 -13.99
C CYS A 307 -5.11 -19.25 -14.78
N ASP A 308 -6.30 -19.79 -14.49
CA ASP A 308 -7.56 -19.42 -15.14
C ASP A 308 -8.08 -18.02 -14.77
N PHE A 309 -7.54 -17.38 -13.73
CA PHE A 309 -7.98 -16.06 -13.24
C PHE A 309 -7.34 -14.89 -13.97
N PHE A 310 -6.42 -15.14 -14.91
CA PHE A 310 -5.72 -14.09 -15.62
C PHE A 310 -5.96 -14.17 -17.14
N TYR A 311 -5.65 -13.07 -17.82
CA TYR A 311 -5.57 -13.05 -19.28
C TYR A 311 -4.23 -13.67 -19.73
N PRO A 312 -4.25 -14.69 -20.63
CA PRO A 312 -3.03 -15.35 -21.08
C PRO A 312 -2.00 -14.40 -21.69
N GLU A 313 -2.47 -13.38 -22.41
CA GLU A 313 -1.64 -12.36 -23.05
C GLU A 313 -0.91 -11.48 -22.02
N SER A 314 -1.63 -10.98 -21.01
CA SER A 314 -1.07 -10.18 -19.93
C SER A 314 -0.03 -10.95 -19.12
N ILE A 315 -0.33 -12.20 -18.77
CA ILE A 315 0.59 -13.03 -17.98
C ILE A 315 1.80 -13.44 -18.79
N SER A 316 1.64 -13.82 -20.06
CA SER A 316 2.78 -14.19 -20.90
C SER A 316 3.78 -13.04 -21.01
N LYS A 317 3.28 -11.81 -21.15
CA LYS A 317 4.11 -10.60 -21.12
C LYS A 317 4.78 -10.39 -19.76
N ALA A 318 4.01 -10.42 -18.67
CA ALA A 318 4.55 -10.22 -17.32
C ALA A 318 5.60 -11.28 -16.93
N VAL A 319 5.39 -12.54 -17.30
CA VAL A 319 6.34 -13.64 -17.08
C VAL A 319 7.59 -13.46 -17.94
N ALA A 320 7.46 -13.06 -19.21
CA ALA A 320 8.63 -12.78 -20.05
C ALA A 320 9.46 -11.62 -19.50
N GLU A 321 8.81 -10.54 -19.05
CA GLU A 321 9.47 -9.41 -18.39
C GLU A 321 10.14 -9.83 -17.07
N ALA A 322 9.46 -10.66 -16.26
CA ALA A 322 10.01 -11.19 -15.02
C ALA A 322 11.24 -12.08 -15.26
N LEU A 323 11.18 -12.98 -16.24
CA LEU A 323 12.32 -13.83 -16.61
C LEU A 323 13.48 -13.00 -17.16
N LEU A 324 13.20 -12.00 -18.01
CA LEU A 324 14.23 -11.09 -18.50
C LEU A 324 14.87 -10.30 -17.35
N PHE A 325 14.07 -9.83 -16.40
CA PHE A 325 14.54 -9.15 -15.19
C PHE A 325 15.42 -10.06 -14.33
N GLN A 326 15.01 -11.31 -14.13
CA GLN A 326 15.75 -12.29 -13.34
C GLN A 326 17.08 -12.70 -14.02
N VAL A 327 17.10 -12.83 -15.35
CA VAL A 327 18.30 -13.18 -16.11
C VAL A 327 19.25 -11.98 -16.25
N GLY A 328 18.70 -10.77 -16.41
CA GLY A 328 19.43 -9.55 -16.76
C GLY A 328 20.03 -8.80 -15.57
N GLY A 329 20.55 -9.49 -14.55
CA GLY A 329 21.02 -8.98 -13.23
C GLY A 329 22.09 -7.86 -13.21
N THR A 330 22.14 -6.99 -14.21
CA THR A 330 23.12 -5.92 -14.42
C THR A 330 22.54 -4.61 -15.01
N TYR A 331 21.24 -4.50 -15.32
CA TYR A 331 20.67 -3.27 -15.90
C TYR A 331 19.56 -2.66 -15.05
N HIS A 332 19.91 -2.20 -13.85
CA HIS A 332 18.98 -1.44 -12.98
C HIS A 332 18.80 0.04 -13.38
N GLY A 333 19.18 0.44 -14.60
CA GLY A 333 19.27 1.85 -15.00
C GLY A 333 18.24 2.38 -16.01
N GLY A 334 17.33 1.55 -16.56
CA GLY A 334 16.59 1.96 -17.76
C GLY A 334 15.09 1.66 -17.84
N LEU A 335 14.53 0.79 -16.99
CA LEU A 335 13.12 0.37 -17.05
C LEU A 335 12.28 0.88 -15.86
N ALA A 336 12.89 1.70 -15.00
CA ALA A 336 12.37 2.10 -13.69
C ALA A 336 11.34 3.25 -13.77
N SER A 337 10.26 3.06 -14.53
CA SER A 337 9.09 3.95 -14.46
C SER A 337 7.80 3.22 -14.10
N SER A 338 7.87 1.92 -13.84
CA SER A 338 6.72 1.11 -13.39
C SER A 338 6.95 0.54 -11.99
N ASN A 339 5.95 0.69 -11.11
CA ASN A 339 5.94 0.15 -9.75
C ASN A 339 6.10 -1.40 -9.71
N LEU A 340 5.97 -2.08 -10.85
CA LEU A 340 6.17 -3.52 -11.02
C LEU A 340 7.63 -3.97 -10.79
N PHE A 341 8.59 -3.05 -10.83
CA PHE A 341 10.02 -3.31 -10.60
C PHE A 341 10.51 -2.81 -9.24
N LEU A 342 9.63 -2.23 -8.43
CA LEU A 342 9.97 -1.79 -7.07
C LEU A 342 9.82 -2.96 -6.09
N GLU A 343 10.88 -3.22 -5.34
CA GLU A 343 10.88 -4.26 -4.31
C GLU A 343 9.94 -3.87 -3.17
N ARG A 344 9.15 -4.82 -2.67
CA ARG A 344 8.31 -4.66 -1.48
C ARG A 344 9.18 -4.94 -0.24
N HIS A 345 8.73 -4.56 0.95
CA HIS A 345 9.49 -4.90 2.16
C HIS A 345 9.35 -6.40 2.51
N TYR A 346 10.19 -7.24 1.91
CA TYR A 346 10.15 -8.68 2.14
C TYR A 346 10.89 -9.10 3.42
N LYS A 347 10.26 -9.96 4.22
CA LYS A 347 10.95 -10.59 5.38
C LYS A 347 12.03 -11.56 4.91
N ARG A 348 11.80 -12.26 3.81
CA ARG A 348 12.80 -13.11 3.16
C ARG A 348 13.36 -12.45 1.91
N LEU A 349 14.68 -12.42 1.80
CA LEU A 349 15.36 -11.79 0.68
C LEU A 349 15.02 -12.51 -0.63
N PRO A 350 14.68 -11.76 -1.70
CA PRO A 350 14.57 -12.33 -3.03
C PRO A 350 15.94 -12.82 -3.51
N ILE A 351 15.92 -13.90 -4.28
CA ILE A 351 17.11 -14.53 -4.84
C ILE A 351 16.88 -14.83 -6.31
N VAL A 352 17.96 -14.78 -7.08
CA VAL A 352 18.01 -15.26 -8.46
C VAL A 352 18.81 -16.55 -8.47
N VAL A 353 18.26 -17.60 -9.06
CA VAL A 353 18.87 -18.93 -9.07
C VAL A 353 19.12 -19.38 -10.50
N THR A 354 20.39 -19.59 -10.85
CA THR A 354 20.82 -20.12 -12.14
C THR A 354 21.27 -21.56 -11.99
N ARG A 355 20.65 -22.48 -12.74
CA ARG A 355 21.00 -23.90 -12.72
C ARG A 355 21.72 -24.30 -13.99
N LEU A 356 22.88 -24.92 -13.85
CA LEU A 356 23.74 -25.37 -14.92
C LEU A 356 24.00 -26.86 -14.78
N ARG A 357 23.55 -27.64 -15.77
CA ARG A 357 23.74 -29.10 -15.78
C ARG A 357 24.95 -29.44 -16.63
N PHE A 358 25.93 -30.11 -16.03
CA PHE A 358 27.06 -30.68 -16.74
C PHE A 358 26.94 -32.22 -16.76
N PRO A 359 27.65 -32.92 -17.66
CA PRO A 359 27.63 -34.38 -17.70
C PRO A 359 28.07 -35.04 -16.38
N GLU A 360 29.06 -34.45 -15.70
CA GLU A 360 29.73 -35.02 -14.52
C GLU A 360 29.21 -34.48 -13.17
N PHE A 361 28.59 -33.29 -13.18
CA PHE A 361 28.08 -32.64 -11.97
C PHE A 361 26.97 -31.64 -12.32
N ASP A 362 26.14 -31.34 -11.34
CA ASP A 362 25.18 -30.23 -11.41
C ASP A 362 25.72 -29.03 -10.64
N ARG A 363 25.48 -27.83 -11.16
CA ARG A 363 25.87 -26.56 -10.55
C ARG A 363 24.66 -25.64 -10.39
N CYS A 364 24.61 -24.93 -9.28
CA CYS A 364 23.60 -23.96 -8.94
C CYS A 364 24.30 -22.68 -8.45
N GLU A 365 24.00 -21.55 -9.08
CA GLU A 365 24.49 -20.24 -8.69
C GLU A 365 23.32 -19.43 -8.12
N VAL A 366 23.46 -18.95 -6.90
CA VAL A 366 22.41 -18.20 -6.19
C VAL A 366 22.90 -16.79 -5.93
N TYR A 367 22.24 -15.81 -6.53
CA TYR A 367 22.56 -14.39 -6.41
C TYR A 367 21.56 -13.68 -5.51
N PHE A 368 22.08 -12.82 -4.63
CA PHE A 368 21.27 -11.93 -3.81
C PHE A 368 22.06 -10.67 -3.42
N SER A 369 21.35 -9.64 -3.01
CA SER A 369 21.94 -8.35 -2.63
C SER A 369 21.41 -7.87 -1.29
N LEU A 370 22.25 -7.14 -0.56
CA LEU A 370 21.90 -6.42 0.65
C LEU A 370 22.10 -4.93 0.41
N THR A 371 21.08 -4.14 0.71
CA THR A 371 21.13 -2.67 0.64
C THR A 371 21.84 -2.08 1.85
N GLU A 372 22.33 -0.85 1.72
CA GLU A 372 22.95 -0.10 2.82
C GLU A 372 22.02 0.00 4.04
N ASP A 373 20.73 0.30 3.83
CA ASP A 373 19.73 0.40 4.91
C ASP A 373 19.55 -0.94 5.65
N GLU A 374 19.53 -2.06 4.93
CA GLU A 374 19.47 -3.39 5.54
C GLU A 374 20.73 -3.71 6.35
N LEU A 375 21.91 -3.38 5.83
CA LEU A 375 23.18 -3.58 6.53
C LEU A 375 23.27 -2.74 7.81
N VAL A 376 22.82 -1.48 7.77
CA VAL A 376 22.75 -0.61 8.95
C VAL A 376 21.78 -1.17 9.99
N LYS A 377 20.61 -1.66 9.56
CA LYS A 377 19.63 -2.32 10.44
C LYS A 377 20.18 -3.61 11.06
N MET A 378 20.99 -4.37 10.30
CA MET A 378 21.67 -5.56 10.81
C MET A 378 22.67 -5.21 11.90
N TYR A 379 23.51 -4.20 11.66
CA TYR A 379 24.52 -3.74 12.61
C TYR A 379 23.91 -3.15 13.90
N ASN A 380 22.82 -2.40 13.78
CA ASN A 380 22.10 -1.83 14.92
C ASN A 380 21.29 -2.85 15.73
N LEU A 381 21.47 -4.15 15.46
CA LEU A 381 20.80 -5.28 16.13
C LEU A 381 19.27 -5.28 16.03
N GLN A 382 18.69 -4.41 15.19
CA GLN A 382 17.27 -4.43 14.86
C GLN A 382 16.92 -5.67 14.02
N LEU A 383 17.88 -6.16 13.23
CA LEU A 383 17.75 -7.32 12.34
C LEU A 383 19.02 -8.20 12.42
N LYS A 384 19.16 -9.04 13.45
CA LYS A 384 20.39 -9.85 13.65
C LYS A 384 20.77 -10.77 12.46
N ARG A 385 19.79 -11.18 11.66
CA ARG A 385 19.98 -12.03 10.49
C ARG A 385 18.96 -11.72 9.41
N ARG A 386 19.34 -11.95 8.15
CA ARG A 386 18.47 -11.91 6.98
C ARG A 386 18.51 -13.27 6.31
N GLU A 387 17.33 -13.85 6.14
CA GLU A 387 17.16 -15.15 5.50
C GLU A 387 16.67 -14.94 4.06
N THR A 388 17.19 -15.72 3.12
CA THR A 388 16.66 -15.73 1.75
C THR A 388 15.40 -16.57 1.67
N ARG A 389 14.67 -16.42 0.56
CA ARG A 389 13.68 -17.41 0.16
C ARG A 389 14.31 -18.79 -0.01
N ASP A 390 13.46 -19.80 0.08
CA ASP A 390 13.86 -21.17 -0.15
C ASP A 390 14.08 -21.39 -1.65
N PHE A 391 15.12 -22.13 -2.00
CA PHE A 391 15.34 -22.60 -3.36
C PHE A 391 15.64 -24.08 -3.36
N GLN A 392 15.19 -24.75 -4.41
CA GLN A 392 15.45 -26.16 -4.61
C GLN A 392 16.74 -26.36 -5.41
N PHE A 393 17.54 -27.34 -5.04
CA PHE A 393 18.63 -27.87 -5.86
C PHE A 393 18.73 -29.38 -5.65
N GLY A 394 18.63 -30.14 -6.74
CA GLY A 394 18.38 -31.58 -6.65
C GLY A 394 17.07 -31.89 -5.91
N HIS A 395 17.13 -32.82 -4.95
CA HIS A 395 16.01 -33.19 -4.08
C HIS A 395 15.96 -32.39 -2.77
N GLN A 396 16.83 -31.39 -2.62
CA GLN A 396 17.00 -30.67 -1.37
C GLN A 396 16.51 -29.22 -1.49
N LEU A 397 15.85 -28.75 -0.42
CA LEU A 397 15.49 -27.34 -0.23
C LEU A 397 16.55 -26.67 0.64
N PHE A 398 17.04 -25.54 0.16
CA PHE A 398 18.06 -24.70 0.80
C PHE A 398 17.54 -23.29 1.01
N HIS A 399 18.12 -22.60 1.98
CA HIS A 399 18.03 -21.15 2.13
C HIS A 399 19.38 -20.61 2.62
N LEU A 400 19.68 -19.36 2.32
CA LEU A 400 20.87 -18.66 2.78
C LEU A 400 20.50 -17.75 3.96
N VAL A 401 21.45 -17.57 4.87
CA VAL A 401 21.31 -16.72 6.05
C VAL A 401 22.54 -15.82 6.13
N ALA A 402 22.34 -14.53 5.90
CA ALA A 402 23.33 -13.50 6.21
C ALA A 402 23.13 -13.08 7.67
N SER A 403 24.19 -13.06 8.47
CA SER A 403 24.12 -12.79 9.90
C SER A 403 25.16 -11.78 10.34
N TRP A 404 24.78 -10.91 11.27
CA TRP A 404 25.75 -10.18 12.07
C TRP A 404 26.18 -11.09 13.22
N ASN A 405 27.49 -11.23 13.40
CA ASN A 405 28.08 -12.02 14.48
C ASN A 405 29.07 -11.16 15.27
N GLU A 406 29.28 -11.51 16.53
CA GLU A 406 30.35 -10.98 17.35
C GLU A 406 31.25 -12.15 17.76
N ASP A 407 32.49 -12.14 17.30
CA ASP A 407 33.49 -13.12 17.72
C ASP A 407 34.66 -12.39 18.36
N SER A 408 35.00 -12.79 19.60
CA SER A 408 36.16 -12.28 20.32
C SER A 408 36.22 -10.74 20.45
N GLY A 409 35.06 -10.06 20.43
CA GLY A 409 34.93 -8.59 20.54
C GLY A 409 35.03 -7.85 19.20
N GLU A 410 35.19 -8.56 18.09
CA GLU A 410 35.14 -8.01 16.74
C GLU A 410 33.79 -8.32 16.08
N THR A 411 33.27 -7.35 15.33
CA THR A 411 32.04 -7.52 14.55
C THR A 411 32.36 -8.22 13.25
N CYS A 412 31.69 -9.34 12.98
CA CYS A 412 31.90 -10.19 11.80
C CYS A 412 30.65 -10.23 10.91
N PHE A 413 30.86 -10.35 9.60
CA PHE A 413 29.77 -10.56 8.65
C PHE A 413 29.72 -12.04 8.26
N GLY A 414 28.69 -12.75 8.72
CA GLY A 414 28.52 -14.17 8.45
C GLY A 414 27.58 -14.47 7.29
N LEU A 415 27.86 -15.57 6.58
CA LEU A 415 26.97 -16.12 5.56
C LEU A 415 26.97 -17.65 5.66
N SER A 416 25.77 -18.22 5.74
CA SER A 416 25.58 -19.67 5.76
C SER A 416 24.47 -20.12 4.82
N ILE A 417 24.57 -21.35 4.36
CA ILE A 417 23.54 -22.09 3.65
C ILE A 417 23.00 -23.19 4.56
N THR A 418 21.68 -23.31 4.63
CA THR A 418 21.01 -24.29 5.48
C THR A 418 20.05 -25.14 4.66
N ALA A 419 20.15 -26.46 4.84
CA ALA A 419 19.27 -27.46 4.24
C ALA A 419 18.06 -27.71 5.16
N LYS A 420 16.83 -27.64 4.62
CA LYS A 420 15.60 -27.78 5.43
C LYS A 420 15.20 -29.22 5.75
N ALA A 421 15.41 -30.15 4.82
CA ALA A 421 15.14 -31.57 5.03
C ALA A 421 16.45 -32.34 5.27
N ARG A 422 16.39 -33.41 6.07
CA ARG A 422 17.44 -34.44 6.08
C ARG A 422 17.18 -35.39 4.91
N PRO A 423 18.02 -35.40 3.85
CA PRO A 423 17.88 -36.39 2.80
C PRO A 423 18.26 -37.77 3.33
N LEU A 424 17.74 -38.81 2.67
CA LEU A 424 18.09 -40.21 2.94
C LEU A 424 19.48 -40.59 2.40
N ASP A 425 20.00 -39.80 1.45
CA ASP A 425 21.25 -40.06 0.74
C ASP A 425 22.39 -39.12 1.19
N ASP A 426 23.61 -39.65 1.26
CA ASP A 426 24.85 -38.92 1.57
C ASP A 426 25.37 -38.12 0.37
N VAL A 427 24.57 -37.16 -0.09
CA VAL A 427 24.97 -36.24 -1.17
C VAL A 427 25.88 -35.16 -0.61
N VAL A 428 27.08 -35.02 -1.19
CA VAL A 428 28.05 -33.99 -0.82
C VAL A 428 27.90 -32.78 -1.73
N TYR A 429 27.64 -31.62 -1.13
CA TYR A 429 27.58 -30.34 -1.82
C TYR A 429 28.85 -29.54 -1.53
N THR A 430 29.57 -29.14 -2.58
CA THR A 430 30.69 -28.20 -2.46
C THR A 430 30.18 -26.79 -2.71
N ILE A 431 30.43 -25.90 -1.76
CA ILE A 431 29.88 -24.55 -1.71
C ILE A 431 31.01 -23.53 -1.80
N ARG A 432 30.86 -22.54 -2.67
CA ARG A 432 31.76 -21.39 -2.79
C ARG A 432 30.95 -20.12 -2.62
N PHE A 433 31.45 -19.23 -1.77
CA PHE A 433 30.87 -17.93 -1.50
C PHE A 433 31.68 -16.88 -2.26
N LEU A 434 31.00 -16.08 -3.06
CA LEU A 434 31.58 -15.01 -3.85
C LEU A 434 30.92 -13.67 -3.49
N ALA A 435 31.72 -12.62 -3.46
CA ALA A 435 31.26 -11.25 -3.29
C ALA A 435 31.71 -10.41 -4.49
N LYS A 436 30.83 -9.52 -4.96
CA LYS A 436 31.18 -8.60 -6.04
C LYS A 436 32.08 -7.50 -5.48
N ARG A 437 33.24 -7.31 -6.10
CA ARG A 437 34.24 -6.32 -5.70
C ARG A 437 34.58 -5.42 -6.88
N GLU A 438 34.79 -4.15 -6.63
CA GLU A 438 35.31 -3.21 -7.62
C GLU A 438 36.83 -3.27 -7.67
N VAL A 439 37.37 -3.57 -8.85
CA VAL A 439 38.81 -3.71 -9.12
C VAL A 439 39.11 -2.99 -10.43
N HIS A 440 39.90 -1.91 -10.38
CA HIS A 440 40.33 -1.14 -11.56
C HIS A 440 39.17 -0.75 -12.50
N ASP A 441 38.11 -0.15 -11.97
CA ASP A 441 36.94 0.34 -12.74
C ASP A 441 36.08 -0.78 -13.37
N ARG A 442 36.27 -2.03 -12.93
CA ARG A 442 35.44 -3.19 -13.30
C ARG A 442 34.98 -3.93 -12.05
N ALA A 443 33.70 -4.30 -12.03
CA ALA A 443 33.10 -5.01 -10.90
C ALA A 443 32.98 -6.50 -11.20
N GLU A 444 33.77 -7.33 -10.53
CA GLU A 444 33.85 -8.78 -10.73
C GLU A 444 33.55 -9.55 -9.43
N PHE A 445 33.05 -10.78 -9.54
CA PHE A 445 32.83 -11.64 -8.38
C PHE A 445 34.14 -12.31 -7.98
N SER A 446 34.60 -12.05 -6.77
CA SER A 446 35.76 -12.72 -6.16
C SER A 446 35.31 -13.72 -5.10
N GLU A 447 35.96 -14.88 -5.05
CA GLU A 447 35.74 -15.86 -3.98
C GLU A 447 36.21 -15.31 -2.63
N VAL A 448 35.33 -15.37 -1.64
CA VAL A 448 35.56 -14.90 -0.26
C VAL A 448 35.55 -16.04 0.74
N GLY A 449 35.04 -17.22 0.37
CA GLY A 449 35.10 -18.41 1.20
C GLY A 449 34.59 -19.65 0.48
N SER A 450 34.84 -20.82 1.08
CA SER A 450 34.35 -22.11 0.58
C SER A 450 34.03 -23.03 1.76
N ASP A 451 33.00 -23.87 1.63
CA ASP A 451 32.66 -24.89 2.63
C ASP A 451 32.12 -26.15 1.93
N THR A 452 31.99 -27.24 2.67
CA THR A 452 31.30 -28.45 2.20
C THR A 452 30.11 -28.78 3.11
N LEU A 453 29.01 -29.17 2.49
CA LEU A 453 27.78 -29.53 3.19
C LEU A 453 27.40 -30.97 2.86
N ILE A 454 27.22 -31.75 3.92
CA ILE A 454 26.68 -33.11 3.86
C ILE A 454 25.41 -33.11 4.70
N PRO A 455 24.22 -32.91 4.09
CA PRO A 455 22.98 -32.67 4.83
C PRO A 455 22.55 -33.79 5.80
N SER A 456 23.07 -35.02 5.62
CA SER A 456 22.84 -36.14 6.54
C SER A 456 23.56 -35.97 7.89
N SER A 457 24.68 -35.23 7.93
CA SER A 457 25.51 -35.03 9.12
C SER A 457 25.43 -33.62 9.69
N LYS A 458 25.34 -32.61 8.82
CA LYS A 458 25.34 -31.18 9.17
C LYS A 458 24.20 -30.50 8.41
N SER A 459 23.35 -29.76 9.12
CA SER A 459 22.20 -29.07 8.50
C SER A 459 22.57 -27.75 7.84
N SER A 460 23.73 -27.17 8.16
CA SER A 460 24.17 -25.88 7.63
C SER A 460 25.68 -25.83 7.38
N ALA A 461 26.11 -25.02 6.42
CA ALA A 461 27.51 -24.78 6.07
C ALA A 461 27.72 -23.29 5.85
N GLY A 462 28.89 -22.73 6.16
CA GLY A 462 29.13 -21.29 6.08
C GLY A 462 30.28 -20.79 6.93
N SER A 463 30.51 -19.48 6.84
CA SER A 463 31.49 -18.75 7.66
C SER A 463 30.78 -17.76 8.58
N ASN A 464 31.25 -17.66 9.82
CA ASN A 464 30.81 -16.61 10.75
C ASN A 464 31.42 -15.25 10.42
N ASP A 465 32.56 -15.25 9.72
CA ASP A 465 33.23 -14.08 9.18
C ASP A 465 33.64 -14.35 7.73
N LEU A 466 32.76 -14.02 6.80
CA LEU A 466 32.95 -14.23 5.38
C LEU A 466 33.85 -13.17 4.76
N ILE A 467 33.74 -11.93 5.22
CA ILE A 467 34.51 -10.79 4.73
C ILE A 467 35.14 -10.12 5.95
N PRO A 468 36.37 -10.51 6.32
CA PRO A 468 37.06 -9.95 7.48
C PRO A 468 37.19 -8.43 7.37
N GLY A 469 36.86 -7.71 8.43
CA GLY A 469 36.92 -6.24 8.46
C GLY A 469 35.80 -5.52 7.70
N PHE A 470 34.78 -6.25 7.22
CA PHE A 470 33.68 -5.66 6.44
C PHE A 470 32.99 -4.48 7.13
N TRP A 471 32.59 -4.64 8.40
CA TRP A 471 31.82 -3.59 9.11
C TRP A 471 32.63 -2.30 9.34
N PRO A 472 33.88 -2.34 9.84
CA PRO A 472 34.72 -1.14 9.90
C PRO A 472 34.85 -0.44 8.55
N GLU A 473 35.14 -1.19 7.47
CA GLU A 473 35.30 -0.61 6.13
C GLU A 473 33.99 -0.03 5.56
N PHE A 474 32.86 -0.64 5.89
CA PHE A 474 31.53 -0.20 5.50
C PHE A 474 31.22 1.18 6.09
N PHE A 475 31.44 1.36 7.41
CA PHE A 475 31.19 2.65 8.08
C PHE A 475 32.21 3.74 7.75
N SER A 476 33.44 3.37 7.36
CA SER A 476 34.43 4.34 6.89
C SER A 476 34.25 4.73 5.42
N CYS A 477 33.23 4.20 4.74
CA CYS A 477 33.00 4.39 3.30
C CYS A 477 34.20 3.95 2.43
N THR A 478 35.01 3.00 2.90
CA THR A 478 36.17 2.46 2.17
C THR A 478 35.97 1.03 1.69
N CYS A 479 34.79 0.44 1.94
CA CYS A 479 34.48 -0.94 1.58
C CYS A 479 34.41 -1.13 0.05
N CYS A 480 35.34 -1.90 -0.49
CA CYS A 480 35.41 -2.21 -1.93
C CYS A 480 34.34 -3.19 -2.45
N TYR A 481 33.53 -3.76 -1.54
CA TYR A 481 32.41 -4.64 -1.87
C TYR A 481 31.07 -3.90 -1.99
N MET A 482 31.01 -2.64 -1.55
CA MET A 482 29.83 -1.79 -1.68
C MET A 482 29.84 -1.07 -3.03
N ILE A 483 28.99 -1.52 -3.96
CA ILE A 483 28.92 -0.97 -5.31
C ILE A 483 27.54 -0.34 -5.50
N ALA A 484 27.49 0.98 -5.67
CA ALA A 484 26.24 1.75 -5.77
C ALA A 484 25.29 1.49 -4.58
N GLY A 485 25.81 1.50 -3.35
CA GLY A 485 25.01 1.32 -2.13
C GLY A 485 24.47 -0.10 -1.90
N THR A 486 24.96 -1.10 -2.64
CA THR A 486 24.56 -2.50 -2.47
C THR A 486 25.75 -3.45 -2.37
N LEU A 487 25.69 -4.38 -1.41
CA LEU A 487 26.56 -5.55 -1.33
C LEU A 487 25.94 -6.68 -2.17
N ARG A 488 26.65 -7.17 -3.18
CA ARG A 488 26.17 -8.25 -4.06
C ARG A 488 26.92 -9.54 -3.77
N LEU A 489 26.18 -10.61 -3.48
CA LEU A 489 26.71 -11.91 -3.09
C LEU A 489 26.23 -12.98 -4.07
N CYS A 490 27.08 -13.98 -4.29
CA CYS A 490 26.79 -15.15 -5.10
C CYS A 490 27.25 -16.40 -4.33
N VAL A 491 26.40 -17.42 -4.27
CA VAL A 491 26.74 -18.73 -3.71
C VAL A 491 26.70 -19.76 -4.82
N GLU A 492 27.85 -20.33 -5.15
CA GLU A 492 27.98 -21.42 -6.11
C GLU A 492 27.92 -22.75 -5.35
N ILE A 493 26.98 -23.60 -5.72
CA ILE A 493 26.76 -24.93 -5.13
C ILE A 493 26.97 -25.95 -6.23
N THR A 494 27.85 -26.91 -6.00
CA THR A 494 28.12 -28.00 -6.93
C THR A 494 27.83 -29.34 -6.27
N CYS A 495 27.18 -30.23 -7.02
CA CYS A 495 26.86 -31.59 -6.62
C CYS A 495 27.38 -32.53 -7.70
N LYS A 496 28.29 -33.44 -7.34
CA LYS A 496 28.72 -34.51 -8.23
C LYS A 496 27.60 -35.55 -8.35
N ARG A 497 27.41 -36.10 -9.55
CA ARG A 497 26.42 -37.15 -9.80
C ARG A 497 26.93 -38.53 -9.44
#